data_AF-A0A1D1W749-F1
#
_entry.id   AF-A0A1D1W749-F1
#
_cell.length_a   1.000
_cell.length_b   1.000
_cell.length_c   1.000
_cell.angle_alpha   90.00
_cell.angle_beta   90.00
_cell.angle_gamma   90.00
#
_symmetry.space_group_name_H-M   'P 1'
#
loop_
_entity.id
_entity.type
_entity.pdbx_description
1 polymer ?
#
loop_
_entity_poly.entity_id
_entity_poly.type
_entity_poly.pdbx_seq_one_letter_code
_entity_poly.pdbx_strand_id
1 'polypeptide(L)'
;MSKREGGGNSCGLAVTTSSISGAEAPTITLTSVGQSAVWMSTSTSATQGPADVNGTSRWLDDSTSISPRHVYNLSLQGLINIDDGKWTEELRSAIVHDDLELCEALLCCGIPMTPLFFQSIPLEQDDVRQLCAKFCPDIWTSIKTGNVKQVRCLVNLWHKVDLVRNGKSLFQLAIEHSNPYIISLIGGIQTTMEVAHVVLAGDVKRLHTLRPNGQFIKRTLKHFGHNCAPILYFAIIHNNIEMVQELCQHFGMKSDDLMLDQDGQEIPLLFVALQSAVDHQIITVLLQSTHYELTRVWYQKRNILQYSLDIQVSADCFALLLECGGGQLVAERDATNRTLTEVMAELPIFEAQSNYKAILEKQIQKWIREKNKQAVWLAILGFQSFFISVERNLCIIQEHVADLAQCITDDDAQRFEMTAQLLHSTLPDDFPISTAVWYARPPGKPQSLLHRAVICGRQEIVSLILSYSPPSSISTLLVPLDNLGVSPLHYACASSEYSQIEALLLTAGFSEHQMDKLEHDCASYRMKRDTADMAAFLTALAEGDFTKAVLLDPWDVDRVNADKDAEDLMEDLPYRKRVLTSADPDAKSTGRRKSSTHSHTSGRTSLGAKPDSWCSIS
;
A
#
# COMPACT_ATOMS: atom_id res chain seq x y z
N MET A 1 28.46 -63.34 -5.54
CA MET A 1 27.67 -64.21 -6.43
C MET A 1 26.21 -63.77 -6.33
N SER A 2 25.60 -63.45 -7.48
CA SER A 2 24.16 -63.19 -7.74
C SER A 2 23.44 -62.08 -6.96
N LYS A 3 22.58 -61.25 -7.54
CA LYS A 3 22.20 -61.02 -8.95
C LYS A 3 21.45 -59.69 -8.98
N ARG A 4 21.75 -58.87 -9.98
CA ARG A 4 20.94 -57.72 -10.42
C ARG A 4 19.64 -58.24 -11.03
N GLU A 5 18.54 -57.54 -10.78
CA GLU A 5 17.45 -57.40 -11.74
C GLU A 5 17.04 -55.93 -11.82
N GLY A 6 17.04 -55.43 -13.06
CA GLY A 6 16.47 -54.16 -13.44
C GLY A 6 15.10 -54.37 -14.07
N GLY A 7 14.27 -53.35 -14.02
CA GLY A 7 13.01 -53.24 -14.76
C GLY A 7 12.78 -51.77 -15.07
N GLY A 8 12.69 -51.45 -16.36
CA GLY A 8 12.72 -50.09 -16.88
C GLY A 8 11.36 -49.41 -17.03
N ASN A 9 11.49 -48.11 -17.30
CA ASN A 9 10.63 -47.16 -18.02
C ASN A 9 9.18 -47.54 -18.37
N SER A 10 8.27 -46.62 -18.03
CA SER A 10 7.34 -46.09 -19.02
C SER A 10 7.14 -44.58 -18.81
N CYS A 11 7.29 -43.84 -19.92
CA CYS A 11 7.03 -42.41 -20.06
C CYS A 11 5.54 -42.14 -20.22
N GLY A 12 5.12 -40.94 -19.82
CA GLY A 12 4.01 -40.22 -20.45
C GLY A 12 3.13 -39.47 -19.47
N LEU A 13 3.29 -38.15 -19.35
CA LEU A 13 2.35 -37.18 -19.92
C LEU A 13 2.79 -35.74 -19.63
N ALA A 14 2.58 -34.91 -20.64
CA ALA A 14 3.01 -33.55 -20.77
C ALA A 14 2.28 -32.61 -19.79
N VAL A 15 3.03 -31.74 -19.14
CA VAL A 15 2.52 -30.50 -18.54
C VAL A 15 2.94 -29.38 -19.47
N THR A 16 1.97 -28.80 -20.17
CA THR A 16 2.12 -27.54 -20.90
C THR A 16 2.23 -26.42 -19.87
N THR A 17 3.45 -25.95 -19.63
CA THR A 17 3.70 -24.72 -18.86
C THR A 17 3.39 -23.53 -19.77
N SER A 18 2.29 -22.84 -19.51
CA SER A 18 2.09 -21.47 -19.99
C SER A 18 3.12 -20.58 -19.31
N SER A 19 4.10 -20.14 -20.10
CA SER A 19 5.11 -19.17 -19.73
C SER A 19 4.45 -17.84 -19.35
N ILE A 20 4.39 -17.55 -18.06
CA ILE A 20 4.26 -16.17 -17.57
C ILE A 20 5.65 -15.56 -17.80
N SER A 21 5.76 -14.74 -18.83
CA SER A 21 6.94 -13.93 -19.11
C SER A 21 7.25 -13.07 -17.90
N GLY A 22 8.49 -13.16 -17.41
CA GLY A 22 8.98 -12.35 -16.30
C GLY A 22 8.79 -10.87 -16.59
N ALA A 23 8.08 -10.18 -15.71
CA ALA A 23 8.20 -8.75 -15.59
C ALA A 23 9.64 -8.44 -15.17
N GLU A 24 10.36 -7.70 -16.00
CA GLU A 24 11.64 -7.10 -15.60
C GLU A 24 11.41 -6.28 -14.34
N ALA A 25 12.31 -6.40 -13.36
CA ALA A 25 12.23 -5.63 -12.13
C ALA A 25 12.14 -4.13 -12.47
N PRO A 26 11.23 -3.36 -11.86
CA PRO A 26 11.08 -1.94 -12.14
C PRO A 26 12.39 -1.23 -11.83
N THR A 27 13.11 -0.84 -12.89
CA THR A 27 14.33 -0.04 -12.76
C THR A 27 13.88 1.40 -12.60
N ILE A 28 13.80 1.88 -11.36
CA ILE A 28 13.75 3.31 -11.11
C ILE A 28 15.14 3.83 -11.46
N THR A 29 15.20 4.61 -12.55
CA THR A 29 16.45 5.26 -12.96
C THR A 29 16.69 6.42 -12.00
N LEU A 30 17.28 6.14 -10.84
CA LEU A 30 17.89 7.15 -9.99
C LEU A 30 19.24 7.50 -10.64
N THR A 31 19.33 8.67 -11.26
CA THR A 31 20.59 9.26 -11.72
C THR A 31 21.47 9.56 -10.51
N SER A 32 22.28 8.58 -10.10
CA SER A 32 23.25 8.78 -9.01
C SER A 32 24.34 9.77 -9.46
N VAL A 33 24.25 11.02 -9.00
CA VAL A 33 25.35 11.98 -9.10
C VAL A 33 26.30 11.72 -7.93
N GLY A 34 27.38 10.98 -8.18
CA GLY A 34 28.42 10.73 -7.19
C GLY A 34 29.11 12.03 -6.78
N GLN A 35 28.79 12.56 -5.59
CA GLN A 35 29.52 13.68 -5.00
C GLN A 35 30.46 13.18 -3.91
N SER A 36 31.76 13.35 -4.16
CA SER A 36 32.84 13.09 -3.19
C SER A 36 32.92 14.25 -2.20
N ALA A 37 32.66 13.97 -0.91
CA ALA A 37 32.64 14.98 0.14
C ALA A 37 34.07 15.36 0.58
N VAL A 38 34.55 16.54 0.15
CA VAL A 38 35.74 17.19 0.75
C VAL A 38 35.25 18.29 1.67
N TRP A 39 35.43 18.10 2.97
CA TRP A 39 35.07 19.08 4.00
C TRP A 39 36.20 20.11 4.16
N MET A 40 35.94 21.37 3.80
CA MET A 40 36.75 22.51 4.26
C MET A 40 35.92 23.37 5.20
N SER A 41 36.25 23.32 6.49
CA SER A 41 35.72 24.18 7.53
C SER A 41 36.42 25.55 7.48
N THR A 42 35.67 26.62 7.21
CA THR A 42 36.09 27.98 7.54
C THR A 42 35.09 28.60 8.51
N SER A 43 35.63 29.12 9.61
CA SER A 43 34.91 29.86 10.63
C SER A 43 35.03 31.35 10.33
N THR A 44 33.91 32.06 10.29
CA THR A 44 33.89 33.52 10.43
C THR A 44 32.67 33.93 11.26
N SER A 45 32.94 34.78 12.24
CA SER A 45 31.94 35.45 13.07
C SER A 45 31.54 36.78 12.41
N ALA A 46 30.26 37.14 12.45
CA ALA A 46 29.82 38.49 12.10
C ALA A 46 28.52 38.89 12.81
N THR A 47 28.61 40.00 13.54
CA THR A 47 27.53 40.91 13.94
C THR A 47 26.83 41.53 12.72
N GLN A 48 25.50 41.52 12.70
CA GLN A 48 24.67 41.96 11.57
C GLN A 48 24.28 43.45 11.63
N GLY A 49 24.44 44.14 10.51
CA GLY A 49 23.68 45.33 10.09
C GLY A 49 22.93 45.03 8.78
N PRO A 50 21.98 45.87 8.33
CA PRO A 50 21.10 45.56 7.19
C PRO A 50 21.87 45.58 5.88
N ALA A 51 21.78 44.48 5.11
CA ALA A 51 22.51 44.28 3.86
C ALA A 51 21.85 44.98 2.67
N ASP A 52 22.68 45.60 1.83
CA ASP A 52 22.33 46.14 0.51
C ASP A 52 21.87 45.04 -0.47
N VAL A 53 20.78 45.31 -1.19
CA VAL A 53 20.06 44.37 -2.08
C VAL A 53 20.76 44.12 -3.44
N ASN A 54 21.92 44.72 -3.71
CA ASN A 54 22.62 44.61 -5.01
C ASN A 54 23.64 43.47 -5.13
N GLY A 55 23.67 42.52 -4.19
CA GLY A 55 24.66 41.43 -4.15
C GLY A 55 24.42 40.22 -5.06
N THR A 56 23.26 40.14 -5.74
CA THR A 56 22.87 38.95 -6.54
C THR A 56 23.67 38.76 -7.83
N SER A 57 24.30 39.82 -8.35
CA SER A 57 24.92 39.75 -9.69
C SER A 57 26.25 39.01 -9.74
N ARG A 58 26.93 38.76 -8.61
CA ARG A 58 28.33 38.28 -8.61
C ARG A 58 28.51 36.76 -8.53
N TRP A 59 27.44 35.99 -8.35
CA TRP A 59 27.49 34.55 -8.07
C TRP A 59 27.42 33.64 -9.30
N LEU A 60 27.10 34.20 -10.47
CA LEU A 60 26.78 33.45 -11.68
C LEU A 60 27.82 33.63 -12.79
N ASP A 61 28.92 34.33 -12.50
CA ASP A 61 30.01 34.53 -13.46
C ASP A 61 31.04 33.37 -13.46
N ASP A 62 30.91 32.42 -12.53
CA ASP A 62 31.72 31.19 -12.53
C ASP A 62 30.88 30.02 -13.06
N SER A 63 31.48 29.22 -13.95
CA SER A 63 30.90 28.15 -14.77
C SER A 63 30.38 26.92 -14.01
N THR A 64 29.86 27.08 -12.80
CA THR A 64 29.22 26.01 -12.03
C THR A 64 27.77 25.87 -12.46
N SER A 65 27.40 24.70 -12.98
CA SER A 65 26.00 24.38 -13.27
C SER A 65 25.14 24.51 -12.01
N ILE A 66 24.02 25.22 -12.13
CA ILE A 66 23.05 25.33 -11.04
C ILE A 66 22.32 23.99 -10.93
N SER A 67 22.30 23.40 -9.74
CA SER A 67 21.51 22.20 -9.48
C SER A 67 20.09 22.57 -9.01
N PRO A 68 19.09 21.69 -9.18
CA PRO A 68 17.75 21.90 -8.63
C PRO A 68 17.76 22.26 -7.13
N ARG A 69 18.59 21.57 -6.34
CA ARG A 69 18.78 21.84 -4.90
C ARG A 69 19.33 23.24 -4.64
N HIS A 70 20.24 23.74 -5.48
CA HIS A 70 20.72 25.12 -5.38
C HIS A 70 19.60 26.13 -5.65
N VAL A 71 18.73 25.89 -6.63
CA VAL A 71 17.57 26.76 -6.91
C VAL A 71 16.67 26.90 -5.69
N TYR A 72 16.30 25.78 -5.04
CA TYR A 72 15.47 25.83 -3.83
C TYR A 72 16.16 26.58 -2.68
N ASN A 73 17.47 26.39 -2.49
CA ASN A 73 18.23 27.14 -1.47
C ASN A 73 18.23 28.66 -1.76
N LEU A 74 18.48 29.08 -3.00
CA LEU A 74 18.45 30.48 -3.40
C LEU A 74 17.05 31.09 -3.24
N SER A 75 16.01 30.32 -3.57
CA SER A 75 14.61 30.71 -3.36
C SER A 75 14.30 30.94 -1.88
N LEU A 76 14.73 30.03 -1.01
CA LEU A 76 14.55 30.12 0.44
C LEU A 76 15.27 31.34 1.04
N GLN A 77 16.42 31.71 0.48
CA GLN A 77 17.17 32.91 0.89
C GLN A 77 16.59 34.21 0.32
N GLY A 78 15.54 34.15 -0.51
CA GLY A 78 14.95 35.31 -1.17
C GLY A 78 15.81 35.91 -2.28
N LEU A 79 16.77 35.13 -2.81
CA LEU A 79 17.69 35.56 -3.87
C LEU A 79 17.11 35.35 -5.28
N ILE A 80 16.06 34.53 -5.41
CA ILE A 80 15.29 34.42 -6.65
C ILE A 80 14.25 35.53 -6.71
N ASN A 81 14.51 36.53 -7.53
CA ASN A 81 13.55 37.57 -7.87
C ASN A 81 12.81 37.17 -9.15
N ILE A 82 11.51 36.90 -9.03
CA ILE A 82 10.66 36.46 -10.16
C ILE A 82 10.46 37.53 -11.24
N ASP A 83 10.77 38.80 -10.94
CA ASP A 83 10.74 39.90 -11.91
C ASP A 83 12.11 40.12 -12.60
N ASP A 84 13.15 39.40 -12.18
CA ASP A 84 14.47 39.44 -12.82
C ASP A 84 14.50 38.52 -14.05
N GLY A 85 14.73 39.11 -15.21
CA GLY A 85 14.81 38.40 -16.49
C GLY A 85 15.91 37.33 -16.51
N LYS A 86 16.91 37.41 -15.63
CA LYS A 86 17.98 36.41 -15.53
C LYS A 86 17.45 35.00 -15.27
N TRP A 87 16.52 34.85 -14.34
CA TRP A 87 15.95 33.54 -14.01
C TRP A 87 15.03 33.00 -15.10
N THR A 88 14.44 33.89 -15.91
CA THR A 88 13.68 33.50 -17.10
C THR A 88 14.62 32.95 -18.19
N GLU A 89 15.81 33.54 -18.35
CA GLU A 89 16.83 33.01 -19.26
C GLU A 89 17.46 31.71 -18.72
N GLU A 90 17.60 31.54 -17.41
CA GLU A 90 18.03 30.27 -16.81
C GLU A 90 16.99 29.17 -17.06
N LEU A 91 15.70 29.47 -16.92
CA LEU A 91 14.62 28.53 -17.27
C LEU A 91 14.65 28.20 -18.76
N ARG A 92 14.89 29.19 -19.63
CA ARG A 92 15.07 28.95 -21.07
C ARG A 92 16.25 28.02 -21.32
N SER A 93 17.38 28.26 -20.66
CA SER A 93 18.56 27.42 -20.75
C SER A 93 18.25 25.99 -20.31
N ALA A 94 17.61 25.79 -19.16
CA ALA A 94 17.21 24.48 -18.67
C ALA A 94 16.31 23.75 -19.68
N ILE A 95 15.35 24.44 -20.29
CA ILE A 95 14.46 23.84 -21.31
C ILE A 95 15.24 23.47 -22.58
N VAL A 96 16.16 24.31 -23.04
CA VAL A 96 17.00 24.04 -24.23
C VAL A 96 17.93 22.85 -24.01
N HIS A 97 18.38 22.63 -22.77
CA HIS A 97 19.25 21.52 -22.40
C HIS A 97 18.50 20.26 -21.93
N ASP A 98 17.17 20.25 -21.99
CA ASP A 98 16.32 19.15 -21.51
C ASP A 98 16.52 18.79 -20.02
N ASP A 99 16.88 19.77 -19.19
CA ASP A 99 17.06 19.54 -17.77
C ASP A 99 15.70 19.63 -17.06
N LEU A 100 14.95 18.51 -17.09
CA LEU A 100 13.60 18.43 -16.55
C LEU A 100 13.54 18.81 -15.06
N GLU A 101 14.51 18.35 -14.26
CA GLU A 101 14.54 18.60 -12.82
C GLU A 101 14.83 20.08 -12.52
N LEU A 102 15.76 20.70 -13.26
CA LEU A 102 16.06 22.12 -13.10
C LEU A 102 14.91 22.99 -13.57
N CYS A 103 14.26 22.63 -14.69
CA CYS A 103 13.04 23.28 -15.16
C CYS A 103 11.97 23.27 -14.09
N GLU A 104 11.66 22.09 -13.53
CA GLU A 104 10.66 21.94 -12.49
C GLU A 104 11.01 22.79 -11.26
N ALA A 105 12.27 22.76 -10.79
CA ALA A 105 12.69 23.54 -9.63
C ALA A 105 12.51 25.06 -9.83
N LEU A 106 12.86 25.58 -11.00
CA LEU A 106 12.66 26.99 -11.35
C LEU A 106 11.17 27.35 -11.40
N LEU A 107 10.35 26.51 -12.02
CA LEU A 107 8.90 26.69 -12.10
C LEU A 107 8.24 26.64 -10.71
N CYS A 108 8.62 25.68 -9.87
CA CYS A 108 8.18 25.57 -8.48
C CYS A 108 8.59 26.80 -7.65
N CYS A 109 9.73 27.43 -7.95
CA CYS A 109 10.16 28.67 -7.32
C CYS A 109 9.45 29.93 -7.87
N GLY A 110 8.53 29.75 -8.82
CA GLY A 110 7.63 30.80 -9.30
C GLY A 110 8.17 31.66 -10.43
N ILE A 111 9.18 31.18 -11.16
CA ILE A 111 9.59 31.81 -12.41
C ILE A 111 8.41 31.80 -13.39
N PRO A 112 7.99 32.97 -13.91
CA PRO A 112 6.72 33.09 -14.61
C PRO A 112 6.75 32.43 -16.00
N MET A 113 5.84 31.49 -16.23
CA MET A 113 5.56 30.94 -17.56
C MET A 113 4.53 31.80 -18.29
N THR A 114 5.03 32.77 -19.08
CA THR A 114 4.14 33.59 -19.93
C THR A 114 3.81 32.87 -21.23
N PRO A 115 2.64 33.12 -21.85
CA PRO A 115 2.32 32.57 -23.17
C PRO A 115 3.35 32.93 -24.24
N LEU A 116 3.93 34.13 -24.15
CA LEU A 116 4.99 34.59 -25.05
C LEU A 116 6.28 33.78 -24.85
N PHE A 117 6.65 33.50 -23.60
CA PHE A 117 7.80 32.64 -23.29
C PHE A 117 7.59 31.25 -23.88
N PHE A 118 6.42 30.65 -23.66
CA PHE A 118 6.07 29.33 -24.19
C PHE A 118 6.12 29.28 -25.73
N GLN A 119 5.68 30.33 -26.42
CA GLN A 119 5.76 30.44 -27.89
C GLN A 119 7.20 30.62 -28.40
N SER A 120 8.09 31.16 -27.58
CA SER A 120 9.47 31.49 -27.97
C SER A 120 10.45 30.32 -27.90
N ILE A 121 10.02 29.18 -27.35
CA ILE A 121 10.91 28.05 -27.08
C ILE A 121 10.64 26.92 -28.06
N PRO A 122 11.66 26.41 -28.77
CA PRO A 122 11.54 25.20 -29.54
C PRO A 122 11.42 24.02 -28.56
N LEU A 123 10.19 23.69 -28.18
CA LEU A 123 9.91 22.51 -27.36
C LEU A 123 9.97 21.29 -28.27
N GLU A 124 11.16 20.78 -28.58
CA GLU A 124 11.27 19.55 -29.41
C GLU A 124 10.93 18.29 -28.61
N GLN A 125 11.12 18.33 -27.29
CA GLN A 125 10.90 17.20 -26.40
C GLN A 125 9.54 17.26 -25.70
N ASP A 126 8.87 16.12 -25.65
CA ASP A 126 7.51 16.02 -25.16
C ASP A 126 7.43 16.13 -23.62
N ASP A 127 8.44 15.68 -22.87
CA ASP A 127 8.40 15.68 -21.40
C ASP A 127 8.47 17.10 -20.82
N VAL A 128 9.45 17.91 -21.24
CA VAL A 128 9.56 19.31 -20.81
C VAL A 128 8.37 20.14 -21.29
N ARG A 129 7.85 19.85 -22.50
CA ARG A 129 6.61 20.48 -23.00
C ARG A 129 5.42 20.16 -22.10
N GLN A 130 5.24 18.90 -21.74
CA GLN A 130 4.18 18.46 -20.83
C GLN A 130 4.32 19.09 -19.44
N LEU A 131 5.54 19.17 -18.90
CA LEU A 131 5.83 19.86 -17.64
C LEU A 131 5.42 21.34 -17.74
N CYS A 132 5.92 22.06 -18.74
CA CYS A 132 5.61 23.47 -18.96
C CYS A 132 4.11 23.74 -19.11
N ALA A 133 3.39 22.83 -19.79
CA ALA A 133 1.94 22.91 -19.96
C ALA A 133 1.19 22.83 -18.63
N LYS A 134 1.65 22.01 -17.67
CA LYS A 134 1.06 21.90 -16.33
C LYS A 134 1.17 23.23 -15.54
N PHE A 135 2.23 24.00 -15.78
CA PHE A 135 2.47 25.30 -15.13
C PHE A 135 1.80 26.50 -15.83
N CYS A 136 1.10 26.29 -16.95
CA CYS A 136 0.47 27.34 -17.74
C CYS A 136 -1.08 27.31 -17.61
N PRO A 137 -1.75 28.43 -17.26
CA PRO A 137 -1.17 29.73 -16.90
C PRO A 137 -0.49 29.70 -15.52
N ASP A 138 0.43 30.65 -15.31
CA ASP A 138 1.14 30.82 -14.04
C ASP A 138 0.21 31.14 -12.86
N ILE A 139 0.72 31.03 -11.62
CA ILE A 139 -0.10 31.20 -10.41
C ILE A 139 -0.68 32.62 -10.31
N TRP A 140 0.07 33.64 -10.73
CA TRP A 140 -0.34 35.04 -10.70
C TRP A 140 -1.56 35.29 -11.60
N THR A 141 -1.50 34.78 -12.84
CA THR A 141 -2.57 34.88 -13.83
C THR A 141 -3.77 34.05 -13.41
N SER A 142 -3.53 32.86 -12.85
CA SER A 142 -4.58 31.98 -12.34
C SER A 142 -5.39 32.62 -11.19
N ILE A 143 -4.72 33.33 -10.27
CA ILE A 143 -5.41 34.08 -9.20
C ILE A 143 -6.21 35.25 -9.79
N LYS A 144 -5.61 36.05 -10.68
CA LYS A 144 -6.29 37.21 -11.31
C LYS A 144 -7.55 36.82 -12.08
N THR A 145 -7.49 35.67 -12.75
CA THR A 145 -8.61 35.12 -13.52
C THR A 145 -9.60 34.32 -12.68
N GLY A 146 -9.31 34.10 -11.39
CA GLY A 146 -10.15 33.32 -10.48
C GLY A 146 -10.16 31.81 -10.80
N ASN A 147 -9.17 31.28 -11.53
CA ASN A 147 -9.09 29.88 -11.91
C ASN A 147 -8.62 29.00 -10.73
N VAL A 148 -9.56 28.62 -9.87
CA VAL A 148 -9.31 27.81 -8.66
C VAL A 148 -8.67 26.46 -9.00
N LYS A 149 -9.07 25.83 -10.11
CA LYS A 149 -8.55 24.52 -10.53
C LYS A 149 -7.05 24.61 -10.82
N GLN A 150 -6.62 25.63 -11.57
CA GLN A 150 -5.21 25.81 -11.89
C GLN A 150 -4.39 26.20 -10.66
N VAL A 151 -4.89 27.09 -9.79
CA VAL A 151 -4.19 27.40 -8.52
C VAL A 151 -3.99 26.13 -7.68
N ARG A 152 -5.00 25.25 -7.59
CA ARG A 152 -4.87 23.97 -6.90
C ARG A 152 -3.87 23.03 -7.58
N CYS A 153 -3.90 22.95 -8.90
CA CYS A 153 -2.92 22.18 -9.68
C CYS A 153 -1.50 22.63 -9.34
N LEU A 154 -1.21 23.94 -9.43
CA LEU A 154 0.10 24.51 -9.13
C LEU A 154 0.52 24.28 -7.67
N VAL A 155 -0.39 24.40 -6.71
CA VAL A 155 -0.11 24.05 -5.30
C VAL A 155 0.25 22.57 -5.14
N ASN A 156 -0.40 21.67 -5.88
CA ASN A 156 -0.07 20.24 -5.86
C ASN A 156 1.20 19.90 -6.66
N LEU A 157 1.67 20.79 -7.52
CA LEU A 157 3.02 20.78 -8.12
C LEU A 157 4.04 21.49 -7.23
N TRP A 158 3.69 21.75 -5.96
CA TRP A 158 4.51 22.45 -4.97
C TRP A 158 5.06 23.80 -5.45
N HIS A 159 4.28 24.52 -6.24
CA HIS A 159 4.58 25.91 -6.56
C HIS A 159 4.57 26.76 -5.27
N LYS A 160 5.64 27.52 -5.08
CA LYS A 160 5.84 28.44 -3.97
C LYS A 160 4.68 29.46 -3.86
N VAL A 161 4.16 29.67 -2.65
CA VAL A 161 2.94 30.48 -2.40
C VAL A 161 3.18 31.78 -1.64
N ASP A 162 4.37 31.96 -1.06
CA ASP A 162 4.83 33.18 -0.37
C ASP A 162 5.52 34.18 -1.32
N LEU A 163 5.29 34.05 -2.63
CA LEU A 163 5.87 34.92 -3.65
C LEU A 163 5.32 36.35 -3.55
N VAL A 164 6.21 37.31 -3.81
CA VAL A 164 5.91 38.75 -3.84
C VAL A 164 6.27 39.30 -5.21
N ARG A 165 5.34 40.03 -5.83
CA ARG A 165 5.53 40.70 -7.13
C ARG A 165 5.02 42.12 -7.04
N ASN A 166 5.83 43.10 -7.47
CA ASN A 166 5.48 44.52 -7.34
C ASN A 166 5.01 44.91 -5.93
N GLY A 167 5.66 44.37 -4.89
CA GLY A 167 5.32 44.63 -3.49
C GLY A 167 4.03 43.98 -2.98
N LYS A 168 3.33 43.16 -3.80
CA LYS A 168 2.12 42.44 -3.40
C LYS A 168 2.37 40.95 -3.30
N SER A 169 1.89 40.30 -2.25
CA SER A 169 1.95 38.83 -2.13
C SER A 169 0.81 38.16 -2.90
N LEU A 170 0.97 36.86 -3.22
CA LEU A 170 -0.11 36.05 -3.82
C LEU A 170 -1.38 36.05 -2.96
N PHE A 171 -1.23 36.04 -1.63
CA PHE A 171 -2.35 36.10 -0.69
C PHE A 171 -3.10 37.45 -0.77
N GLN A 172 -2.37 38.57 -0.81
CA GLN A 172 -2.98 39.90 -0.99
C GLN A 172 -3.69 39.99 -2.33
N LEU A 173 -3.09 39.47 -3.40
CA LEU A 173 -3.72 39.42 -4.72
C LEU A 173 -5.02 38.60 -4.71
N ALA A 174 -5.06 37.48 -4.00
CA ALA A 174 -6.26 36.67 -3.86
C ALA A 174 -7.38 37.41 -3.09
N ILE A 175 -7.02 38.23 -2.09
CA ILE A 175 -7.95 39.11 -1.37
C ILE A 175 -8.50 40.19 -2.30
N GLU A 176 -7.64 40.85 -3.08
CA GLU A 176 -8.05 41.90 -4.03
C GLU A 176 -9.08 41.39 -5.05
N HIS A 177 -8.94 40.14 -5.49
CA HIS A 177 -9.88 39.48 -6.40
C HIS A 177 -11.05 38.77 -5.69
N SER A 178 -11.16 38.87 -4.36
CA SER A 178 -12.30 38.40 -3.57
C SER A 178 -12.71 36.94 -3.80
N ASN A 179 -11.73 36.04 -3.99
CA ASN A 179 -12.01 34.60 -4.16
C ASN A 179 -11.72 33.82 -2.87
N PRO A 180 -12.74 33.49 -2.04
CA PRO A 180 -12.54 32.89 -0.73
C PRO A 180 -11.88 31.50 -0.78
N TYR A 181 -12.09 30.74 -1.86
CA TYR A 181 -11.47 29.42 -2.02
C TYR A 181 -9.96 29.53 -2.23
N ILE A 182 -9.52 30.49 -3.06
CA ILE A 182 -8.11 30.74 -3.31
C ILE A 182 -7.44 31.30 -2.04
N ILE A 183 -8.10 32.23 -1.34
CA ILE A 183 -7.62 32.80 -0.07
C ILE A 183 -7.39 31.68 0.95
N SER A 184 -8.38 30.81 1.14
CA SER A 184 -8.28 29.67 2.06
C SER A 184 -7.21 28.67 1.64
N LEU A 185 -7.04 28.41 0.34
CA LEU A 185 -6.06 27.47 -0.18
C LEU A 185 -4.63 27.98 0.04
N ILE A 186 -4.34 29.23 -0.35
CA ILE A 186 -3.01 29.84 -0.23
C ILE A 186 -2.64 30.03 1.24
N GLY A 187 -3.55 30.60 2.04
CA GLY A 187 -3.29 30.84 3.47
C GLY A 187 -3.15 29.54 4.28
N GLY A 188 -3.90 28.49 3.90
CA GLY A 188 -3.87 27.21 4.61
C GLY A 188 -2.67 26.32 4.27
N ILE A 189 -1.95 26.58 3.18
CA ILE A 189 -0.85 25.70 2.71
C ILE A 189 0.55 26.30 2.89
N GLN A 190 0.65 27.59 3.24
CA GLN A 190 1.93 28.31 3.28
C GLN A 190 3.03 27.58 4.07
N THR A 191 2.78 27.21 5.33
CA THR A 191 3.77 26.48 6.15
C THR A 191 4.13 25.12 5.56
N THR A 192 3.14 24.39 5.01
CA THR A 192 3.39 23.07 4.40
C THR A 192 4.28 23.22 3.16
N MET A 193 4.04 24.26 2.36
CA MET A 193 4.84 24.57 1.18
C MET A 193 6.27 24.98 1.53
N GLU A 194 6.43 25.79 2.59
CA GLU A 194 7.77 26.17 3.07
C GLU A 194 8.56 24.93 3.51
N VAL A 195 7.93 24.01 4.24
CA VAL A 195 8.56 22.74 4.64
C VAL A 195 8.92 21.89 3.43
N ALA A 196 8.06 21.78 2.42
CA ALA A 196 8.36 21.06 1.19
C ALA A 196 9.59 21.63 0.48
N HIS A 197 9.68 22.96 0.34
CA HIS A 197 10.83 23.63 -0.27
C HIS A 197 12.11 23.49 0.55
N VAL A 198 12.02 23.53 1.89
CA VAL A 198 13.16 23.28 2.79
C VAL A 198 13.68 21.85 2.66
N VAL A 199 12.79 20.87 2.49
CA VAL A 199 13.16 19.47 2.26
C VAL A 199 13.85 19.31 0.90
N LEU A 200 13.31 19.92 -0.15
CA LEU A 200 13.91 19.92 -1.49
C LEU A 200 15.27 20.63 -1.54
N ALA A 201 15.45 21.68 -0.74
CA ALA A 201 16.73 22.35 -0.54
C ALA A 201 17.72 21.53 0.30
N GLY A 202 17.24 20.55 1.06
CA GLY A 202 18.04 19.77 2.01
C GLY A 202 18.57 20.61 3.18
N ASP A 203 17.86 21.65 3.62
CA ASP A 203 18.27 22.55 4.70
C ASP A 203 17.67 22.13 6.05
N VAL A 204 18.36 21.20 6.72
CA VAL A 204 17.91 20.66 8.00
C VAL A 204 17.85 21.72 9.11
N LYS A 205 18.76 22.70 9.08
CA LYS A 205 18.81 23.78 10.08
C LYS A 205 17.55 24.63 10.02
N ARG A 206 17.13 25.00 8.81
CA ARG A 206 15.88 25.73 8.62
C ARG A 206 14.67 24.87 9.00
N LEU A 207 14.69 23.57 8.68
CA LEU A 207 13.61 22.67 9.09
C LEU A 207 13.40 22.68 10.61
N HIS A 208 14.48 22.66 11.41
CA HIS A 208 14.41 22.79 12.88
C HIS A 208 13.77 24.11 13.34
N THR A 209 13.98 25.21 12.61
CA THR A 209 13.35 26.51 12.92
C THR A 209 11.86 26.56 12.57
N LEU A 210 11.42 25.73 11.63
CA LEU A 210 10.03 25.59 11.20
C LEU A 210 9.23 24.59 12.02
N ARG A 211 9.81 24.06 13.11
CA ARG A 211 9.10 23.14 14.00
C ARG A 211 7.73 23.70 14.36
N PRO A 212 6.66 22.91 14.17
CA PRO A 212 5.31 23.40 14.35
C PRO A 212 5.09 23.76 15.83
N ASN A 213 5.05 25.06 16.14
CA ASN A 213 4.55 25.59 17.41
C ASN A 213 3.01 25.51 17.46
N GLY A 214 2.43 24.35 17.09
CA GLY A 214 1.00 24.14 16.89
C GLY A 214 0.48 24.47 15.48
N GLN A 215 1.35 24.82 14.53
CA GLN A 215 0.94 24.99 13.12
C GLN A 215 0.65 23.63 12.48
N PHE A 216 -0.51 23.51 11.86
CA PHE A 216 -0.92 22.28 11.17
C PHE A 216 -0.21 22.16 9.83
N ILE A 217 0.52 21.05 9.64
CA ILE A 217 1.16 20.72 8.37
C ILE A 217 0.31 19.64 7.69
N LYS A 218 -0.07 19.93 6.44
CA LYS A 218 -0.96 19.06 5.69
C LYS A 218 -0.19 17.87 5.14
N ARG A 219 -0.10 16.81 5.94
CA ARG A 219 0.57 15.54 5.58
C ARG A 219 0.06 14.92 4.28
N THR A 220 -1.21 15.16 3.96
CA THR A 220 -1.86 14.65 2.74
C THR A 220 -1.52 15.47 1.49
N LEU A 221 -0.64 16.48 1.57
CA LEU A 221 -0.19 17.20 0.39
C LEU A 221 0.80 16.32 -0.39
N LYS A 222 0.37 15.86 -1.56
CA LYS A 222 1.12 14.98 -2.45
C LYS A 222 1.63 15.77 -3.67
N HIS A 223 2.82 15.45 -4.17
CA HIS A 223 3.40 16.09 -5.35
C HIS A 223 2.89 15.45 -6.65
N PHE A 224 2.14 16.18 -7.47
CA PHE A 224 1.52 15.64 -8.69
C PHE A 224 2.50 15.34 -9.82
N GLY A 225 3.67 15.99 -9.84
CA GLY A 225 4.73 15.70 -10.81
C GLY A 225 5.54 14.43 -10.50
N HIS A 226 5.43 13.88 -9.29
CA HIS A 226 6.27 12.78 -8.79
C HIS A 226 5.39 11.65 -8.26
N ASN A 227 4.45 11.16 -9.08
CA ASN A 227 3.56 10.05 -8.74
C ASN A 227 2.82 10.23 -7.39
N CYS A 228 2.38 11.45 -7.11
CA CYS A 228 1.76 11.78 -5.82
C CYS A 228 2.67 11.51 -4.60
N ALA A 229 3.98 11.70 -4.73
CA ALA A 229 4.93 11.52 -3.64
C ALA A 229 4.65 12.47 -2.45
N PRO A 230 4.69 11.98 -1.19
CA PRO A 230 4.63 12.83 0.00
C PRO A 230 5.96 13.56 0.24
N ILE A 231 5.97 14.61 1.08
CA ILE A 231 7.19 15.36 1.44
C ILE A 231 8.31 14.45 1.97
N LEU A 232 7.94 13.43 2.76
CA LEU A 232 8.90 12.49 3.34
C LEU A 232 9.70 11.71 2.29
N TYR A 233 9.12 11.45 1.11
CA TYR A 233 9.81 10.77 0.00
C TYR A 233 11.09 11.49 -0.42
N PHE A 234 11.04 12.82 -0.55
CA PHE A 234 12.18 13.61 -1.00
C PHE A 234 13.33 13.59 0.02
N ALA A 235 13.03 13.53 1.32
CA ALA A 235 14.06 13.35 2.34
C ALA A 235 14.73 11.96 2.28
N ILE A 236 13.95 10.92 1.94
CA ILE A 236 14.42 9.54 1.79
C ILE A 236 15.36 9.41 0.60
N ILE A 237 14.96 9.87 -0.59
CA ILE A 237 15.79 9.73 -1.80
C ILE A 237 17.05 10.60 -1.76
N HIS A 238 17.03 11.71 -1.02
CA HIS A 238 18.23 12.51 -0.75
C HIS A 238 19.16 11.90 0.31
N ASN A 239 18.81 10.73 0.84
CA ASN A 239 19.54 10.02 1.87
C ASN A 239 19.87 10.86 3.12
N ASN A 240 18.94 11.75 3.52
CA ASN A 240 19.14 12.69 4.63
C ASN A 240 18.44 12.18 5.90
N ILE A 241 19.16 11.36 6.68
CA ILE A 241 18.65 10.70 7.89
C ILE A 241 18.12 11.70 8.92
N GLU A 242 18.83 12.82 9.16
CA GLU A 242 18.42 13.84 10.13
C GLU A 242 17.08 14.49 9.72
N MET A 243 16.92 14.75 8.42
CA MET A 243 15.68 15.31 7.87
C MET A 243 14.52 14.32 7.97
N VAL A 244 14.74 13.04 7.64
CA VAL A 244 13.72 11.98 7.80
C VAL A 244 13.29 11.89 9.26
N GLN A 245 14.25 11.87 10.18
CA GLN A 245 13.98 11.81 11.61
C GLN A 245 13.15 13.00 12.08
N GLU A 246 13.53 14.22 11.69
CA GLU A 246 12.83 15.44 12.04
C GLU A 246 11.38 15.42 11.51
N LEU A 247 11.18 15.05 10.24
CA LEU A 247 9.85 14.95 9.62
C LEU A 247 8.95 13.90 10.31
N CYS A 248 9.51 12.74 10.66
CA CYS A 248 8.75 11.72 11.35
C CYS A 248 8.42 12.10 12.80
N GLN A 249 9.39 12.62 13.56
CA GLN A 249 9.24 12.87 15.00
C GLN A 249 8.46 14.15 15.30
N HIS A 250 8.69 15.22 14.54
CA HIS A 250 8.15 16.56 14.85
C HIS A 250 7.03 17.01 13.90
N PHE A 251 7.03 16.50 12.66
CA PHE A 251 5.98 16.82 11.69
C PHE A 251 4.93 15.69 11.61
N GLY A 252 5.26 14.52 12.16
CA GLY A 252 4.44 13.30 12.21
C GLY A 252 4.09 12.73 10.83
N MET A 253 4.95 12.98 9.84
CA MET A 253 4.92 12.26 8.58
C MET A 253 5.12 10.77 8.86
N LYS A 254 4.53 9.89 8.05
CA LYS A 254 4.57 8.45 8.33
C LYS A 254 5.08 7.65 7.14
N SER A 255 5.64 6.48 7.41
CA SER A 255 6.13 5.56 6.38
C SER A 255 5.00 4.78 5.68
N ASP A 256 3.77 4.81 6.22
CA ASP A 256 2.56 4.23 5.60
C ASP A 256 1.83 5.21 4.68
N ASP A 257 2.34 6.45 4.51
CA ASP A 257 1.82 7.38 3.51
C ASP A 257 1.96 6.76 2.10
N LEU A 258 0.87 6.81 1.32
CA LEU A 258 0.77 6.19 0.00
C LEU A 258 1.21 7.15 -1.11
N MET A 259 1.94 6.63 -2.09
CA MET A 259 2.19 7.28 -3.38
C MET A 259 1.83 6.33 -4.52
N LEU A 260 2.01 6.74 -5.77
CA LEU A 260 1.83 5.87 -6.93
C LEU A 260 3.18 5.28 -7.36
N ASP A 261 3.18 4.03 -7.77
CA ASP A 261 4.33 3.40 -8.44
C ASP A 261 4.38 3.80 -9.94
N GLN A 262 5.21 3.11 -10.72
CA GLN A 262 5.34 3.34 -12.16
C GLN A 262 4.11 2.89 -12.96
N ASP A 263 3.33 1.95 -12.41
CA ASP A 263 2.12 1.40 -13.01
C ASP A 263 0.85 2.15 -12.55
N GLY A 264 1.02 3.22 -11.75
CA GLY A 264 -0.07 3.99 -11.18
C GLY A 264 -0.79 3.32 -10.01
N GLN A 265 -0.22 2.26 -9.43
CA GLN A 265 -0.75 1.56 -8.25
C GLN A 265 -0.28 2.23 -6.95
N GLU A 266 -1.10 2.18 -5.92
CA GLU A 266 -0.72 2.72 -4.61
C GLU A 266 0.38 1.88 -3.96
N ILE A 267 1.50 2.53 -3.63
CA ILE A 267 2.64 1.96 -2.92
C ILE A 267 2.89 2.71 -1.61
N PRO A 268 2.97 2.01 -0.46
CA PRO A 268 3.40 2.60 0.80
C PRO A 268 4.84 3.09 0.73
N LEU A 269 5.11 4.27 1.29
CA LEU A 269 6.44 4.89 1.23
C LEU A 269 7.55 4.00 1.82
N LEU A 270 7.23 3.18 2.82
CA LEU A 270 8.16 2.21 3.39
C LEU A 270 8.71 1.23 2.34
N PHE A 271 7.90 0.79 1.37
CA PHE A 271 8.34 -0.11 0.29
C PHE A 271 9.26 0.60 -0.70
N VAL A 272 8.99 1.87 -0.99
CA VAL A 272 9.85 2.72 -1.82
C VAL A 272 11.21 2.93 -1.17
N ALA A 273 11.23 3.13 0.16
CA ALA A 273 12.46 3.32 0.91
C ALA A 273 13.40 2.09 0.88
N LEU A 274 12.89 0.89 0.62
CA LEU A 274 13.70 -0.33 0.57
C LEU A 274 14.59 -0.45 -0.68
N GLN A 275 14.49 0.47 -1.62
CA GLN A 275 15.31 0.47 -2.84
C GLN A 275 16.80 0.58 -2.50
N SER A 276 17.65 -0.02 -3.34
CA SER A 276 19.09 -0.25 -3.08
C SER A 276 19.94 1.00 -2.85
N ALA A 277 19.44 2.19 -3.21
CA ALA A 277 20.15 3.46 -3.03
C ALA A 277 19.98 4.09 -1.63
N VAL A 278 19.04 3.61 -0.82
CA VAL A 278 18.68 4.23 0.47
C VAL A 278 19.48 3.62 1.62
N ASP A 279 19.98 4.45 2.53
CA ASP A 279 20.70 3.97 3.72
C ASP A 279 19.75 3.22 4.68
N HIS A 280 20.17 2.05 5.16
CA HIS A 280 19.46 1.25 6.17
C HIS A 280 19.12 2.02 7.46
N GLN A 281 19.88 3.08 7.81
CA GLN A 281 19.54 3.94 8.94
C GLN A 281 18.23 4.70 8.72
N ILE A 282 17.91 5.07 7.47
CA ILE A 282 16.62 5.68 7.13
C ILE A 282 15.49 4.68 7.40
N ILE A 283 15.65 3.41 6.99
CA ILE A 283 14.68 2.35 7.30
C ILE A 283 14.49 2.20 8.81
N THR A 284 15.59 2.25 9.57
CA THR A 284 15.54 2.21 11.04
C THR A 284 14.68 3.34 11.61
N VAL A 285 14.91 4.57 11.15
CA VAL A 285 14.13 5.75 11.58
C VAL A 285 12.65 5.62 11.19
N LEU A 286 12.37 5.16 9.97
CA LEU A 286 11.00 4.95 9.49
C LEU A 286 10.27 3.90 10.34
N LEU A 287 10.90 2.76 10.62
CA LEU A 287 10.30 1.69 11.44
C LEU A 287 10.12 2.10 12.90
N GLN A 288 11.04 2.88 13.47
CA GLN A 288 10.94 3.37 14.86
C GLN A 288 9.85 4.42 15.04
N SER A 289 9.66 5.28 14.03
CA SER A 289 8.67 6.35 14.08
C SER A 289 7.25 5.87 13.81
N THR A 290 7.09 4.75 13.12
CA THR A 290 5.79 4.12 12.94
C THR A 290 5.53 3.06 14.00
N HIS A 291 4.55 3.29 14.87
CA HIS A 291 3.94 2.24 15.70
C HIS A 291 3.06 1.27 14.87
N TYR A 292 3.44 1.05 13.61
CA TYR A 292 2.63 0.37 12.62
C TYR A 292 2.82 -1.15 12.72
N GLU A 293 1.74 -1.89 12.60
CA GLU A 293 1.77 -3.35 12.49
C GLU A 293 2.23 -3.74 11.09
N LEU A 294 3.53 -4.00 10.90
CA LEU A 294 4.10 -4.36 9.59
C LEU A 294 3.37 -5.50 8.87
N THR A 295 2.70 -6.36 9.62
CA THR A 295 1.83 -7.45 9.14
C THR A 295 0.68 -6.96 8.25
N ARG A 296 0.33 -5.67 8.32
CA ARG A 296 -0.70 -5.03 7.49
C ARG A 296 -0.17 -4.23 6.32
N VAL A 297 1.14 -4.02 6.19
CA VAL A 297 1.66 -3.36 4.98
C VAL A 297 1.84 -4.40 3.90
N TRP A 298 1.04 -4.28 2.85
CA TRP A 298 1.10 -5.14 1.67
C TRP A 298 1.26 -4.28 0.43
N TYR A 299 1.98 -4.80 -0.54
CA TYR A 299 2.13 -4.19 -1.86
C TYR A 299 2.25 -5.31 -2.89
N GLN A 300 1.49 -5.20 -3.99
CA GLN A 300 1.43 -6.24 -5.04
C GLN A 300 1.22 -7.66 -4.47
N LYS A 301 0.31 -7.79 -3.50
CA LYS A 301 -0.05 -9.05 -2.81
C LYS A 301 1.11 -9.70 -2.03
N ARG A 302 2.21 -8.99 -1.81
CA ARG A 302 3.37 -9.43 -1.02
C ARG A 302 3.50 -8.61 0.26
N ASN A 303 3.94 -9.26 1.32
CA ASN A 303 4.35 -8.55 2.53
C ASN A 303 5.75 -7.95 2.35
N ILE A 304 6.15 -7.09 3.28
CA ILE A 304 7.42 -6.35 3.17
C ILE A 304 8.67 -7.27 3.16
N LEU A 305 8.64 -8.41 3.85
CA LEU A 305 9.77 -9.37 3.83
C LEU A 305 9.87 -10.06 2.48
N GLN A 306 8.75 -10.50 1.91
CA GLN A 306 8.73 -11.11 0.58
C GLN A 306 9.19 -10.12 -0.49
N TYR A 307 8.67 -8.89 -0.46
CA TYR A 307 9.07 -7.84 -1.37
C TYR A 307 10.57 -7.52 -1.27
N SER A 308 11.12 -7.52 -0.05
CA SER A 308 12.55 -7.26 0.17
C SER A 308 13.47 -8.32 -0.47
N LEU A 309 12.98 -9.55 -0.67
CA LEU A 309 13.70 -10.60 -1.39
C LEU A 309 13.74 -10.32 -2.90
N ASP A 310 12.64 -9.80 -3.46
CA ASP A 310 12.53 -9.50 -4.90
C ASP A 310 13.51 -8.40 -5.31
N ILE A 311 13.60 -7.34 -4.50
CA ILE A 311 14.48 -6.19 -4.76
C ILE A 311 15.89 -6.35 -4.14
N GLN A 312 16.17 -7.49 -3.50
CA GLN A 312 17.46 -7.85 -2.92
C GLN A 312 18.05 -6.79 -1.98
N VAL A 313 17.31 -6.42 -0.92
CA VAL A 313 17.77 -5.43 0.08
C VAL A 313 19.06 -5.87 0.79
N SER A 314 19.78 -4.95 1.43
CA SER A 314 20.95 -5.35 2.22
C SER A 314 20.60 -6.33 3.34
N ALA A 315 21.54 -7.21 3.69
CA ALA A 315 21.38 -8.18 4.78
C ALA A 315 20.98 -7.51 6.11
N ASP A 316 21.56 -6.34 6.40
CA ASP A 316 21.25 -5.57 7.62
C ASP A 316 19.83 -5.02 7.59
N CYS A 317 19.38 -4.52 6.44
CA CYS A 317 17.99 -4.07 6.27
C CYS A 317 17.00 -5.23 6.43
N PHE A 318 17.31 -6.41 5.86
CA PHE A 318 16.47 -7.60 6.01
C PHE A 318 16.39 -8.06 7.48
N ALA A 319 17.53 -8.08 8.18
CA ALA A 319 17.59 -8.43 9.59
C ALA A 319 16.75 -7.46 10.46
N LEU A 320 16.84 -6.17 10.16
CA LEU A 320 16.04 -5.14 10.82
C LEU A 320 14.54 -5.33 10.60
N LEU A 321 14.11 -5.60 9.36
CA LEU A 321 12.70 -5.88 9.04
C LEU A 321 12.18 -7.12 9.80
N LEU A 322 13.00 -8.16 9.91
CA LEU A 322 12.66 -9.35 10.70
C LEU A 322 12.52 -9.06 12.19
N GLU A 323 13.43 -8.24 12.74
CA GLU A 323 13.39 -7.85 14.14
C GLU A 323 12.15 -7.02 14.46
N CYS A 324 11.79 -6.06 13.60
CA CYS A 324 10.61 -5.23 13.78
C CYS A 324 9.29 -5.97 13.49
N GLY A 325 9.26 -6.85 12.48
CA GLY A 325 8.06 -7.57 12.05
C GLY A 325 7.67 -8.76 12.93
N GLY A 326 8.66 -9.39 13.56
CA GLY A 326 8.44 -10.50 14.47
C GLY A 326 7.95 -11.78 13.79
N GLY A 327 7.51 -12.74 14.61
CA GLY A 327 7.04 -14.05 14.16
C GLY A 327 5.74 -14.00 13.39
N GLN A 328 4.86 -13.02 13.68
CA GLN A 328 3.60 -12.86 12.94
C GLN A 328 3.86 -12.55 11.47
N LEU A 329 4.71 -11.57 11.17
CA LEU A 329 5.04 -11.20 9.78
C LEU A 329 5.73 -12.34 9.02
N VAL A 330 6.63 -13.08 9.69
CA VAL A 330 7.33 -14.23 9.10
C VAL A 330 6.37 -15.37 8.75
N ALA A 331 5.34 -15.59 9.57
CA ALA A 331 4.35 -16.63 9.35
C ALA A 331 3.24 -16.25 8.37
N GLU A 332 3.18 -14.99 7.93
CA GLU A 332 2.22 -14.59 6.91
C GLU A 332 2.47 -15.32 5.59
N ARG A 333 1.36 -15.57 4.89
CA ARG A 333 1.36 -16.29 3.63
C ARG A 333 0.92 -15.37 2.50
N ASP A 334 1.54 -15.49 1.34
CA ASP A 334 1.12 -14.76 0.15
C ASP A 334 -0.20 -15.29 -0.42
N ALA A 335 -0.71 -14.66 -1.49
CA ALA A 335 -1.94 -15.08 -2.16
C ALA A 335 -1.90 -16.52 -2.69
N THR A 336 -0.71 -17.11 -2.87
CA THR A 336 -0.51 -18.51 -3.30
C THR A 336 -0.27 -19.46 -2.11
N ASN A 337 -0.55 -19.01 -0.89
CA ASN A 337 -0.39 -19.76 0.36
C ASN A 337 1.08 -20.10 0.69
N ARG A 338 2.05 -19.39 0.11
CA ARG A 338 3.48 -19.59 0.41
C ARG A 338 3.93 -18.72 1.57
N THR A 339 4.68 -19.31 2.49
CA THR A 339 5.44 -18.66 3.55
C THR A 339 6.70 -18.00 3.00
N LEU A 340 7.33 -17.14 3.81
CA LEU A 340 8.62 -16.54 3.47
C LEU A 340 9.68 -17.60 3.12
N THR A 341 9.74 -18.72 3.87
CA THR A 341 10.69 -19.81 3.64
C THR A 341 10.48 -20.53 2.31
N GLU A 342 9.22 -20.70 1.89
CA GLU A 342 8.88 -21.35 0.61
C GLU A 342 9.24 -20.41 -0.55
N VAL A 343 8.90 -19.12 -0.44
CA VAL A 343 9.31 -18.10 -1.42
C VAL A 343 10.84 -18.08 -1.59
N MET A 344 11.59 -18.11 -0.49
CA MET A 344 13.07 -18.14 -0.53
C MET A 344 13.63 -19.39 -1.22
N ALA A 345 12.94 -20.53 -1.13
CA ALA A 345 13.39 -21.78 -1.73
C ALA A 345 13.19 -21.82 -3.26
N GLU A 346 12.26 -21.02 -3.78
CA GLU A 346 11.96 -20.92 -5.22
C GLU A 346 12.83 -19.90 -5.96
N LEU A 347 13.44 -18.96 -5.24
CA LEU A 347 14.31 -17.98 -5.86
C LEU A 347 15.58 -18.66 -6.41
N PRO A 348 16.16 -18.21 -7.54
CA PRO A 348 17.29 -18.87 -8.18
C PRO A 348 18.53 -18.82 -7.27
N ILE A 349 19.21 -19.94 -7.00
CA ILE A 349 20.30 -20.01 -6.00
C ILE A 349 21.36 -18.91 -6.24
N PHE A 350 21.27 -17.83 -5.44
CA PHE A 350 22.24 -16.74 -5.39
C PHE A 350 22.88 -16.67 -3.99
N GLU A 351 24.10 -16.15 -3.88
CA GLU A 351 24.77 -15.94 -2.59
C GLU A 351 23.93 -15.10 -1.60
N ALA A 352 23.10 -14.18 -2.10
CA ALA A 352 22.19 -13.39 -1.27
C ALA A 352 21.13 -14.24 -0.55
N GLN A 353 20.64 -15.32 -1.17
CA GLN A 353 19.60 -16.17 -0.57
C GLN A 353 20.13 -17.00 0.59
N SER A 354 21.36 -17.52 0.46
CA SER A 354 21.97 -18.26 1.57
C SER A 354 22.15 -17.32 2.78
N ASN A 355 22.47 -16.05 2.54
CA ASN A 355 22.56 -15.03 3.58
C ASN A 355 21.19 -14.74 4.22
N TYR A 356 20.14 -14.45 3.45
CA TYR A 356 18.81 -14.18 4.02
C TYR A 356 18.28 -15.39 4.81
N LYS A 357 18.48 -16.61 4.30
CA LYS A 357 18.04 -17.83 4.98
C LYS A 357 18.77 -17.99 6.30
N ALA A 358 20.08 -17.81 6.32
CA ALA A 358 20.88 -17.86 7.54
C ALA A 358 20.44 -16.79 8.57
N ILE A 359 20.11 -15.58 8.12
CA ILE A 359 19.59 -14.50 8.98
C ILE A 359 18.24 -14.89 9.59
N LEU A 360 17.30 -15.37 8.77
CA LEU A 360 15.98 -15.82 9.22
C LEU A 360 16.10 -16.95 10.24
N GLU A 361 16.86 -18.00 9.92
CA GLU A 361 17.05 -19.15 10.81
C GLU A 361 17.71 -18.74 12.13
N LYS A 362 18.74 -17.87 12.08
CA LYS A 362 19.38 -17.32 13.28
C LYS A 362 18.40 -16.53 14.13
N GLN A 363 17.52 -15.74 13.52
CA GLN A 363 16.53 -14.95 14.24
C GLN A 363 15.45 -15.83 14.89
N ILE A 364 14.97 -16.86 14.18
CA ILE A 364 14.02 -17.83 14.75
C ILE A 364 14.65 -18.57 15.93
N GLN A 365 15.89 -19.04 15.79
CA GLN A 365 16.63 -19.68 16.89
C GLN A 365 16.79 -18.76 18.10
N LYS A 366 17.04 -17.47 17.87
CA LYS A 366 17.11 -16.46 18.92
C LYS A 366 15.77 -16.38 19.67
N TRP A 367 14.64 -16.24 18.95
CA TRP A 367 13.31 -16.20 19.57
C TRP A 367 12.98 -17.46 20.37
N ILE A 368 13.33 -18.65 19.87
CA ILE A 368 13.11 -19.92 20.57
C ILE A 368 13.96 -19.97 21.85
N ARG A 369 15.27 -19.68 21.75
CA ARG A 369 16.20 -19.73 22.89
C ARG A 369 15.81 -18.76 24.00
N GLU A 370 15.36 -17.57 23.62
CA GLU A 370 14.92 -16.52 24.55
C GLU A 370 13.50 -16.75 25.08
N LYS A 371 12.81 -17.81 24.63
CA LYS A 371 11.39 -18.07 24.92
C LYS A 371 10.51 -16.86 24.63
N ASN A 372 10.81 -16.17 23.54
CA ASN A 372 10.14 -14.96 23.12
C ASN A 372 8.74 -15.28 22.55
N LYS A 373 7.75 -14.41 22.79
CA LYS A 373 6.39 -14.51 22.21
C LYS A 373 6.39 -14.67 20.69
N GLN A 374 7.41 -14.14 20.00
CA GLN A 374 7.54 -14.31 18.55
C GLN A 374 7.64 -15.80 18.15
N ALA A 375 8.27 -16.66 18.95
CA ALA A 375 8.30 -18.09 18.68
C ALA A 375 6.92 -18.76 18.85
N VAL A 376 6.12 -18.30 19.83
CA VAL A 376 4.74 -18.74 20.03
C VAL A 376 3.86 -18.33 18.86
N TRP A 377 4.03 -17.10 18.35
CA TRP A 377 3.34 -16.65 17.13
C TRP A 377 3.58 -17.56 15.93
N LEU A 378 4.84 -17.97 15.70
CA LEU A 378 5.15 -18.91 14.62
C LEU A 378 4.39 -20.24 14.78
N ALA A 379 4.31 -20.78 16.00
CA ALA A 379 3.58 -22.00 16.28
C ALA A 379 2.07 -21.84 16.04
N ILE A 380 1.46 -20.79 16.63
CA ILE A 380 0.03 -20.49 16.50
C ILE A 380 -0.40 -20.27 15.05
N LEU A 381 0.44 -19.61 14.24
CA LEU A 381 0.15 -19.32 12.84
C LEU A 381 0.51 -20.47 11.90
N GLY A 382 0.82 -21.65 12.43
CA GLY A 382 1.07 -22.84 11.63
C GLY A 382 2.31 -22.73 10.73
N PHE A 383 3.31 -21.93 11.15
CA PHE A 383 4.58 -21.81 10.44
C PHE A 383 5.36 -23.12 10.55
N GLN A 384 5.73 -23.69 9.40
CA GLN A 384 6.44 -24.97 9.35
C GLN A 384 7.94 -24.71 9.26
N SER A 385 8.67 -25.02 10.32
CA SER A 385 10.12 -24.93 10.37
C SER A 385 10.70 -26.07 11.18
N PHE A 386 11.84 -26.60 10.74
CA PHE A 386 12.58 -27.63 11.48
C PHE A 386 12.82 -27.24 12.94
N PHE A 387 13.12 -25.96 13.22
CA PHE A 387 13.38 -25.49 14.59
C PHE A 387 12.14 -25.57 15.49
N ILE A 388 10.95 -25.35 14.94
CA ILE A 388 9.70 -25.45 15.69
C ILE A 388 9.40 -26.90 16.02
N SER A 389 9.64 -27.83 15.09
CA SER A 389 9.43 -29.25 15.29
C SER A 389 10.35 -29.86 16.35
N VAL A 390 11.54 -29.28 16.58
CA VAL A 390 12.49 -29.76 17.59
C VAL A 390 12.17 -29.21 18.99
N GLU A 391 11.59 -28.00 19.08
CA GLU A 391 11.20 -27.43 20.36
C GLU A 391 9.84 -27.98 20.84
N ARG A 392 9.89 -28.88 21.83
CA ARG A 392 8.72 -29.66 22.29
C ARG A 392 7.49 -28.82 22.58
N ASN A 393 7.63 -27.69 23.27
CA ASN A 393 6.49 -26.85 23.64
C ASN A 393 5.81 -26.23 22.41
N LEU A 394 6.59 -25.79 21.41
CA LEU A 394 6.04 -25.20 20.20
C LEU A 394 5.37 -26.27 19.31
N CYS A 395 5.93 -27.47 19.28
CA CYS A 395 5.34 -28.64 18.61
C CYS A 395 3.97 -28.99 19.23
N ILE A 396 3.87 -29.06 20.56
CA ILE A 396 2.60 -29.32 21.26
C ILE A 396 1.56 -28.22 20.98
N ILE A 397 1.96 -26.95 20.92
CA ILE A 397 1.07 -25.85 20.52
C ILE A 397 0.50 -26.11 19.12
N GLN A 398 1.34 -26.51 18.15
CA GLN A 398 0.88 -26.83 16.80
C GLN A 398 -0.04 -28.05 16.74
N GLU A 399 0.23 -29.08 17.54
CA GLU A 399 -0.64 -30.24 17.68
C GLU A 399 -2.02 -29.83 18.21
N HIS A 400 -2.09 -29.01 19.25
CA HIS A 400 -3.36 -28.49 19.77
C HIS A 400 -4.11 -27.62 18.75
N VAL A 401 -3.41 -26.78 17.98
CA VAL A 401 -4.04 -25.99 16.91
C VAL A 401 -4.59 -26.90 15.79
N ALA A 402 -3.87 -27.96 15.43
CA ALA A 402 -4.35 -28.95 14.48
C ALA A 402 -5.57 -29.73 15.02
N ASP A 403 -5.56 -30.10 16.30
CA ASP A 403 -6.69 -30.76 16.96
C ASP A 403 -7.93 -29.86 17.00
N LEU A 404 -7.78 -28.57 17.31
CA LEU A 404 -8.88 -27.59 17.23
C LEU A 404 -9.47 -27.52 15.81
N ALA A 405 -8.61 -27.55 14.79
CA ALA A 405 -9.04 -27.58 13.40
C ALA A 405 -9.80 -28.86 13.04
N GLN A 406 -9.39 -30.00 13.60
CA GLN A 406 -10.08 -31.26 13.42
C GLN A 406 -11.45 -31.25 14.11
N CYS A 407 -11.57 -30.66 15.30
CA CYS A 407 -12.85 -30.49 15.98
C CYS A 407 -13.86 -29.69 15.13
N ILE A 408 -13.40 -28.71 14.36
CA ILE A 408 -14.24 -27.97 13.40
C ILE A 408 -14.75 -28.90 12.28
N THR A 409 -13.89 -29.75 11.74
CA THR A 409 -14.27 -30.72 10.70
C THR A 409 -15.33 -31.69 11.25
N ASP A 410 -15.10 -32.19 12.47
CA ASP A 410 -15.93 -33.19 13.15
C ASP A 410 -17.23 -32.62 13.76
N ASP A 411 -17.36 -31.29 13.81
CA ASP A 411 -18.46 -30.56 14.50
C ASP A 411 -18.54 -30.85 16.01
N ASP A 412 -17.38 -30.99 16.67
CA ASP A 412 -17.29 -31.32 18.09
C ASP A 412 -16.91 -30.09 18.93
N ALA A 413 -17.92 -29.28 19.26
CA ALA A 413 -17.76 -28.07 20.06
C ALA A 413 -17.23 -28.34 21.48
N GLN A 414 -17.59 -29.47 22.09
CA GLN A 414 -17.14 -29.83 23.43
C GLN A 414 -15.64 -30.17 23.42
N ARG A 415 -15.18 -30.98 22.48
CA ARG A 415 -13.75 -31.29 22.32
C ARG A 415 -12.97 -30.05 21.92
N PHE A 416 -13.56 -29.15 21.12
CA PHE A 416 -12.94 -27.86 20.80
C PHE A 416 -12.64 -27.07 22.08
N GLU A 417 -13.63 -26.90 22.97
CA GLU A 417 -13.44 -26.16 24.22
C GLU A 417 -12.39 -26.81 25.14
N MET A 418 -12.43 -28.14 25.29
CA MET A 418 -11.42 -28.87 26.06
C MET A 418 -10.01 -28.70 25.49
N THR A 419 -9.87 -28.76 24.17
CA THR A 419 -8.58 -28.58 23.49
C THR A 419 -8.08 -27.14 23.62
N ALA A 420 -8.97 -26.15 23.59
CA ALA A 420 -8.62 -24.74 23.81
C ALA A 420 -8.09 -24.51 25.24
N GLN A 421 -8.61 -25.22 26.24
CA GLN A 421 -8.10 -25.19 27.61
C GLN A 421 -6.71 -25.85 27.73
N LEU A 422 -6.47 -26.96 27.01
CA LEU A 422 -5.13 -27.58 26.93
C LEU A 422 -4.12 -26.64 26.28
N LEU A 423 -4.52 -25.99 25.18
CA LEU A 423 -3.72 -24.95 24.54
C LEU A 423 -3.39 -23.82 25.53
N HIS A 424 -4.39 -23.33 26.27
CA HIS A 424 -4.17 -22.29 27.29
C HIS A 424 -3.11 -22.69 28.32
N SER A 425 -3.15 -23.93 28.81
CA SER A 425 -2.18 -24.43 29.79
C SER A 425 -0.75 -24.60 29.24
N THR A 426 -0.61 -24.67 27.92
CA THR A 426 0.69 -24.83 27.23
C THR A 426 1.31 -23.47 26.86
N LEU A 427 0.49 -22.44 26.70
CA LEU A 427 0.94 -21.09 26.36
C LEU A 427 1.69 -20.44 27.53
N PRO A 428 2.66 -19.55 27.26
CA PRO A 428 3.23 -18.70 28.30
C PRO A 428 2.18 -17.82 28.97
N ASP A 429 2.35 -17.56 30.27
CA ASP A 429 1.40 -16.77 31.09
C ASP A 429 1.05 -15.39 30.50
N ASP A 430 1.99 -14.80 29.77
CA ASP A 430 1.85 -13.48 29.17
C ASP A 430 1.34 -13.50 27.71
N PHE A 431 0.93 -14.67 27.21
CA PHE A 431 0.30 -14.86 25.91
C PHE A 431 -1.18 -15.24 26.07
N PRO A 432 -2.13 -14.30 25.82
CA PRO A 432 -3.55 -14.57 26.04
C PRO A 432 -4.08 -15.70 25.14
N ILE A 433 -4.86 -16.61 25.72
CA ILE A 433 -5.57 -17.66 24.95
C ILE A 433 -6.54 -17.05 23.93
N SER A 434 -7.15 -15.89 24.26
CA SER A 434 -7.98 -15.13 23.33
C SER A 434 -7.25 -14.83 22.03
N THR A 435 -6.05 -14.27 22.12
CA THR A 435 -5.16 -14.01 20.98
C THR A 435 -4.79 -15.30 20.25
N ALA A 436 -4.45 -16.36 20.98
CA ALA A 436 -4.05 -17.63 20.37
C ALA A 436 -5.17 -18.25 19.52
N VAL A 437 -6.38 -18.41 20.07
CA VAL A 437 -7.51 -19.01 19.35
C VAL A 437 -7.98 -18.12 18.19
N TRP A 438 -7.96 -16.80 18.38
CA TRP A 438 -8.40 -15.82 17.37
C TRP A 438 -7.57 -15.87 16.08
N TYR A 439 -6.25 -16.00 16.22
CA TYR A 439 -5.31 -16.00 15.10
C TYR A 439 -4.81 -17.38 14.70
N ALA A 440 -5.10 -18.44 15.46
CA ALA A 440 -4.61 -19.79 15.19
C ALA A 440 -4.91 -20.24 13.76
N ARG A 441 -3.88 -20.73 13.07
CA ARG A 441 -3.94 -21.30 11.73
C ARG A 441 -3.39 -22.72 11.77
N PRO A 442 -4.10 -23.72 11.24
CA PRO A 442 -3.56 -25.07 11.14
C PRO A 442 -2.28 -25.07 10.28
N PRO A 443 -1.28 -25.92 10.58
CA PRO A 443 -0.04 -25.96 9.80
C PRO A 443 -0.30 -26.14 8.29
N GLY A 444 0.31 -25.28 7.48
CA GLY A 444 0.16 -25.31 6.01
C GLY A 444 -1.14 -24.70 5.48
N LYS A 445 -2.04 -24.20 6.34
CA LYS A 445 -3.31 -23.59 5.94
C LYS A 445 -3.25 -22.06 6.14
N PRO A 446 -3.78 -21.23 5.22
CA PRO A 446 -3.81 -19.78 5.34
C PRO A 446 -4.97 -19.27 6.22
N GLN A 447 -6.02 -20.07 6.36
CA GLN A 447 -7.23 -19.71 7.07
C GLN A 447 -7.08 -19.90 8.58
N SER A 448 -7.57 -18.93 9.34
CA SER A 448 -7.68 -19.10 10.80
C SER A 448 -8.77 -20.11 11.16
N LEU A 449 -8.79 -20.56 12.42
CA LEU A 449 -9.85 -21.43 12.95
C LEU A 449 -11.24 -20.82 12.73
N LEU A 450 -11.39 -19.50 12.88
CA LEU A 450 -12.67 -18.82 12.65
C LEU A 450 -13.13 -18.93 11.19
N HIS A 451 -12.24 -18.71 10.22
CA HIS A 451 -12.57 -18.88 8.80
C HIS A 451 -13.06 -20.29 8.52
N ARG A 452 -12.34 -21.31 9.00
CA ARG A 452 -12.71 -22.72 8.80
C ARG A 452 -14.06 -23.03 9.43
N ALA A 453 -14.33 -22.56 10.65
CA ALA A 453 -15.60 -22.78 11.32
C ALA A 453 -16.77 -22.18 10.53
N VAL A 454 -16.60 -20.99 9.95
CA VAL A 454 -17.60 -20.36 9.08
C VAL A 454 -17.79 -21.13 7.78
N ILE A 455 -16.71 -21.46 7.07
CA ILE A 455 -16.76 -22.16 5.78
C ILE A 455 -17.43 -23.54 5.92
N CYS A 456 -17.22 -24.22 7.06
CA CYS A 456 -17.85 -25.50 7.38
C CYS A 456 -19.25 -25.37 8.01
N GLY A 457 -19.79 -24.16 8.18
CA GLY A 457 -21.13 -23.96 8.75
C GLY A 457 -21.27 -24.29 10.25
N ARG A 458 -20.18 -24.28 11.03
CA ARG A 458 -20.15 -24.72 12.44
C ARG A 458 -20.53 -23.61 13.41
N GLN A 459 -21.82 -23.27 13.47
CA GLN A 459 -22.32 -22.13 14.25
C GLN A 459 -21.91 -22.14 15.72
N GLU A 460 -21.99 -23.28 16.41
CA GLU A 460 -21.63 -23.38 17.83
C GLU A 460 -20.14 -23.09 18.06
N ILE A 461 -19.27 -23.64 17.21
CA ILE A 461 -17.82 -23.40 17.29
C ILE A 461 -17.49 -21.95 16.92
N VAL A 462 -18.19 -21.34 15.96
CA VAL A 462 -18.06 -19.90 15.67
C VAL A 462 -18.38 -19.10 16.93
N SER A 463 -19.49 -19.39 17.62
CA SER A 463 -19.85 -18.71 18.86
C SER A 463 -18.79 -18.88 19.96
N LEU A 464 -18.21 -20.07 20.10
CA LEU A 464 -17.11 -20.32 21.02
C LEU A 464 -15.88 -19.48 20.67
N ILE A 465 -15.43 -19.48 19.42
CA ILE A 465 -14.27 -18.67 18.99
C ILE A 465 -14.53 -17.17 19.22
N LEU A 466 -15.74 -16.68 18.95
CA LEU A 466 -16.11 -15.29 19.20
C LEU A 466 -16.10 -14.94 20.70
N SER A 467 -16.38 -15.89 21.59
CA SER A 467 -16.24 -15.69 23.04
C SER A 467 -14.79 -15.48 23.48
N TYR A 468 -13.82 -15.94 22.68
CA TYR A 468 -12.39 -15.71 22.85
C TYR A 468 -11.91 -14.41 22.16
N SER A 469 -12.79 -13.56 21.64
CA SER A 469 -12.36 -12.33 20.97
C SER A 469 -11.56 -11.42 21.93
N PRO A 470 -10.36 -10.94 21.55
CA PRO A 470 -9.61 -10.03 22.40
C PRO A 470 -10.39 -8.72 22.64
N PRO A 471 -10.35 -8.12 23.85
CA PRO A 471 -11.12 -6.91 24.16
C PRO A 471 -10.81 -5.72 23.25
N SER A 472 -9.58 -5.65 22.74
CA SER A 472 -9.12 -4.63 21.78
C SER A 472 -9.57 -4.89 20.34
N SER A 473 -10.06 -6.10 20.03
CA SER A 473 -10.36 -6.52 18.66
C SER A 473 -11.66 -5.96 18.08
N ILE A 474 -12.46 -5.26 18.89
CA ILE A 474 -13.71 -4.61 18.47
C ILE A 474 -13.41 -3.33 17.67
N SER A 475 -12.20 -2.78 17.76
CA SER A 475 -11.73 -1.81 16.76
C SER A 475 -11.52 -2.56 15.44
N THR A 476 -12.11 -2.07 14.34
CA THR A 476 -12.11 -2.65 12.98
C THR A 476 -10.76 -3.16 12.47
N LEU A 477 -9.68 -2.80 13.13
CA LEU A 477 -8.31 -3.09 12.79
C LEU A 477 -7.89 -4.56 13.05
N LEU A 478 -8.48 -5.30 13.99
CA LEU A 478 -7.92 -6.59 14.45
C LEU A 478 -8.69 -7.85 13.98
N VAL A 479 -9.50 -7.72 12.94
CA VAL A 479 -10.17 -8.86 12.30
C VAL A 479 -9.12 -9.83 11.71
N PRO A 480 -9.20 -11.14 11.96
CA PRO A 480 -8.29 -12.09 11.35
C PRO A 480 -8.64 -12.15 9.86
N LEU A 481 -7.67 -11.90 9.00
CA LEU A 481 -7.79 -12.06 7.56
C LEU A 481 -7.02 -13.30 7.12
N ASP A 482 -7.50 -13.96 6.07
CA ASP A 482 -6.73 -15.00 5.40
C ASP A 482 -5.68 -14.41 4.44
N ASN A 483 -5.03 -15.28 3.66
CA ASN A 483 -3.98 -14.86 2.74
C ASN A 483 -4.48 -14.06 1.52
N LEU A 484 -5.78 -14.11 1.23
CA LEU A 484 -6.46 -13.30 0.21
C LEU A 484 -7.02 -12.00 0.80
N GLY A 485 -6.81 -11.74 2.09
CA GLY A 485 -7.40 -10.58 2.78
C GLY A 485 -8.90 -10.73 3.02
N VAL A 486 -9.45 -11.92 2.82
CA VAL A 486 -10.86 -12.22 3.02
C VAL A 486 -11.10 -12.37 4.53
N SER A 487 -12.20 -11.81 5.00
CA SER A 487 -12.63 -11.97 6.39
C SER A 487 -13.63 -13.12 6.53
N PRO A 488 -13.82 -13.70 7.73
CA PRO A 488 -14.85 -14.70 7.98
C PRO A 488 -16.25 -14.25 7.57
N LEU A 489 -16.58 -12.96 7.66
CA LEU A 489 -17.88 -12.43 7.28
C LEU A 489 -18.16 -12.55 5.78
N HIS A 490 -17.14 -12.42 4.93
CA HIS A 490 -17.30 -12.62 3.48
C HIS A 490 -17.78 -14.03 3.17
N TYR A 491 -17.16 -15.04 3.78
CA TYR A 491 -17.57 -16.43 3.61
C TYR A 491 -18.95 -16.72 4.19
N ALA A 492 -19.32 -16.11 5.32
CA ALA A 492 -20.69 -16.21 5.82
C ALA A 492 -21.72 -15.60 4.84
N CYS A 493 -21.36 -14.52 4.15
CA CYS A 493 -22.23 -13.89 3.16
C CYS A 493 -22.42 -14.73 1.88
N ALA A 494 -21.53 -15.68 1.62
CA ALA A 494 -21.49 -16.49 0.41
C ALA A 494 -22.52 -17.63 0.34
N SER A 495 -23.19 -17.96 1.45
CA SER A 495 -24.22 -18.99 1.52
C SER A 495 -25.42 -18.52 2.34
N SER A 496 -26.64 -18.79 1.88
CA SER A 496 -27.85 -18.46 2.65
C SER A 496 -28.01 -19.32 3.91
N GLU A 497 -27.42 -20.51 3.92
CA GLU A 497 -27.40 -21.41 5.08
C GLU A 497 -26.64 -20.79 6.26
N TYR A 498 -25.73 -19.84 5.99
CA TYR A 498 -24.87 -19.21 7.00
C TYR A 498 -25.47 -17.92 7.59
N SER A 499 -26.77 -17.65 7.39
CA SER A 499 -27.44 -16.43 7.87
C SER A 499 -27.31 -16.19 9.39
N GLN A 500 -27.31 -17.24 10.21
CA GLN A 500 -27.10 -17.10 11.67
C GLN A 500 -25.65 -16.78 12.00
N ILE A 501 -24.69 -17.37 11.28
CA ILE A 501 -23.26 -17.09 11.42
C ILE A 501 -22.96 -15.65 10.97
N GLU A 502 -23.55 -15.21 9.86
CA GLU A 502 -23.48 -13.83 9.37
C GLU A 502 -23.93 -12.84 10.46
N ALA A 503 -25.08 -13.11 11.10
CA ALA A 503 -25.59 -12.28 12.20
C ALA A 503 -24.66 -12.26 13.43
N LEU A 504 -24.05 -13.39 13.79
CA LEU A 504 -23.08 -13.47 14.90
C LEU A 504 -21.84 -12.61 14.61
N LEU A 505 -21.28 -12.71 13.41
CA LEU A 505 -20.09 -11.95 13.01
C LEU A 505 -20.38 -10.43 12.94
N LEU A 506 -21.54 -10.03 12.42
CA LEU A 506 -21.96 -8.63 12.44
C LEU A 506 -22.12 -8.10 13.87
N THR A 507 -22.71 -8.92 14.77
CA THR A 507 -22.85 -8.57 16.19
C THR A 507 -21.50 -8.44 16.89
N ALA A 508 -20.51 -9.23 16.47
CA ALA A 508 -19.13 -9.13 16.94
C ALA A 508 -18.35 -7.94 16.36
N GLY A 509 -18.96 -7.13 15.49
CA GLY A 509 -18.37 -5.89 14.95
C GLY A 509 -17.60 -6.06 13.64
N PHE A 510 -17.78 -7.16 12.92
CA PHE A 510 -17.17 -7.34 11.60
C PHE A 510 -17.79 -6.35 10.61
N SER A 511 -16.95 -5.67 9.82
CA SER A 511 -17.40 -4.65 8.86
C SER A 511 -17.83 -5.30 7.55
N GLU A 512 -19.01 -4.94 7.06
CA GLU A 512 -19.50 -5.32 5.72
C GLU A 512 -18.74 -4.63 4.58
N HIS A 513 -18.07 -3.52 4.88
CA HIS A 513 -17.33 -2.71 3.93
C HIS A 513 -15.83 -3.03 3.89
N GLN A 514 -15.41 -4.06 4.61
CA GLN A 514 -14.04 -4.57 4.47
C GLN A 514 -13.88 -5.09 3.04
N MET A 515 -12.85 -4.64 2.34
CA MET A 515 -12.49 -5.17 1.03
C MET A 515 -11.43 -6.26 1.20
N ASP A 516 -11.51 -7.33 0.41
CA ASP A 516 -10.43 -8.30 0.26
C ASP A 516 -9.32 -7.79 -0.70
N LYS A 517 -8.27 -8.58 -0.93
CA LYS A 517 -7.16 -8.21 -1.84
C LYS A 517 -7.56 -8.21 -3.33
N LEU A 518 -8.78 -8.61 -3.66
CA LEU A 518 -9.36 -8.61 -5.00
C LEU A 518 -10.44 -7.52 -5.14
N GLU A 519 -10.55 -6.62 -4.17
CA GLU A 519 -11.53 -5.54 -4.14
C GLU A 519 -13.00 -6.02 -4.09
N HIS A 520 -13.24 -7.17 -3.47
CA HIS A 520 -14.60 -7.63 -3.18
C HIS A 520 -14.95 -7.36 -1.71
N ASP A 521 -16.16 -6.83 -1.48
CA ASP A 521 -16.75 -6.68 -0.15
C ASP A 521 -17.80 -7.76 0.12
N CYS A 522 -18.44 -7.71 1.29
CA CYS A 522 -19.50 -8.67 1.64
C CYS A 522 -20.68 -8.63 0.66
N ALA A 523 -21.00 -7.48 0.05
CA ALA A 523 -22.08 -7.39 -0.93
C ALA A 523 -21.74 -8.15 -2.21
N SER A 524 -20.49 -8.09 -2.68
CA SER A 524 -19.99 -8.88 -3.81
C SER A 524 -20.14 -10.39 -3.55
N TYR A 525 -19.84 -10.87 -2.34
CA TYR A 525 -20.05 -12.28 -1.97
C TYR A 525 -21.54 -12.65 -1.94
N ARG A 526 -22.43 -11.75 -1.48
CA ARG A 526 -23.89 -11.97 -1.54
C ARG A 526 -24.43 -12.08 -2.97
N MET A 527 -23.83 -11.37 -3.93
CA MET A 527 -24.24 -11.47 -5.34
C MET A 527 -23.94 -12.84 -5.95
N LYS A 528 -22.95 -13.56 -5.41
CA LYS A 528 -22.57 -14.92 -5.82
C LYS A 528 -23.14 -16.00 -4.88
N ARG A 529 -23.98 -15.61 -3.92
CA ARG A 529 -24.54 -16.50 -2.92
C ARG A 529 -25.28 -17.67 -3.55
N ASP A 530 -25.04 -18.88 -3.04
CA ASP A 530 -25.68 -20.14 -3.46
C ASP A 530 -25.51 -20.49 -4.95
N THR A 531 -24.60 -19.83 -5.67
CA THR A 531 -24.22 -20.24 -7.02
C THR A 531 -23.40 -21.52 -6.97
N ALA A 532 -23.47 -22.35 -8.03
CA ALA A 532 -22.71 -23.60 -8.11
C ALA A 532 -21.20 -23.37 -7.96
N ASP A 533 -20.70 -22.30 -8.59
CA ASP A 533 -19.30 -21.88 -8.50
C ASP A 533 -18.89 -21.51 -7.07
N MET A 534 -19.70 -20.70 -6.39
CA MET A 534 -19.43 -20.33 -5.00
C MET A 534 -19.49 -21.55 -4.08
N ALA A 535 -20.42 -22.48 -4.28
CA ALA A 535 -20.49 -23.72 -3.52
C ALA A 535 -19.24 -24.61 -3.75
N ALA A 536 -18.79 -24.74 -5.00
CA ALA A 536 -17.58 -25.49 -5.35
C ALA A 536 -16.32 -24.85 -4.76
N PHE A 537 -16.24 -23.52 -4.79
CA PHE A 537 -15.19 -22.72 -4.16
C PHE A 537 -15.13 -22.95 -2.65
N LEU A 538 -16.25 -22.79 -1.94
CA LEU A 538 -16.34 -23.02 -0.49
C LEU A 538 -15.99 -24.47 -0.12
N THR A 539 -16.41 -25.43 -0.93
CA THR A 539 -16.06 -26.85 -0.73
C THR A 539 -14.56 -27.09 -0.85
N ALA A 540 -13.91 -26.55 -1.89
CA ALA A 540 -12.46 -26.65 -2.05
C ALA A 540 -11.70 -26.00 -0.88
N LEU A 541 -12.19 -24.87 -0.37
CA LEU A 541 -11.64 -24.23 0.83
C LEU A 541 -11.81 -25.09 2.09
N ALA A 542 -12.98 -25.72 2.28
CA ALA A 542 -13.24 -26.63 3.41
C ALA A 542 -12.31 -27.86 3.40
N GLU A 543 -12.10 -28.44 2.21
CA GLU A 543 -11.13 -29.51 1.94
C GLU A 543 -9.67 -29.04 2.16
N GLY A 544 -9.47 -27.72 2.16
CA GLY A 544 -8.16 -27.08 2.28
C GLY A 544 -7.30 -27.23 1.02
N ASP A 545 -7.93 -27.35 -0.14
CA ASP A 545 -7.32 -27.35 -1.48
C ASP A 545 -7.38 -25.93 -2.07
N PHE A 546 -6.43 -25.09 -1.66
CA PHE A 546 -6.39 -23.67 -2.05
C PHE A 546 -6.07 -23.48 -3.53
N THR A 547 -5.29 -24.39 -4.12
CA THR A 547 -4.98 -24.34 -5.56
C THR A 547 -6.26 -24.54 -6.37
N LYS A 548 -7.07 -25.54 -6.01
CA LYS A 548 -8.39 -25.76 -6.62
C LYS A 548 -9.34 -24.60 -6.32
N ALA A 549 -9.35 -24.05 -5.11
CA ALA A 549 -10.18 -22.89 -4.80
C ALA A 549 -9.84 -21.68 -5.68
N VAL A 550 -8.56 -21.39 -5.92
CA VAL A 550 -8.14 -20.30 -6.83
C VAL A 550 -8.63 -20.56 -8.26
N LEU A 551 -8.59 -21.81 -8.75
CA LEU A 551 -9.14 -22.17 -10.07
C LEU A 551 -10.67 -22.10 -10.13
N LEU A 552 -11.33 -22.25 -8.98
CA LEU A 552 -12.77 -22.18 -8.80
C LEU A 552 -13.26 -20.79 -8.41
N ASP A 553 -12.46 -19.74 -8.61
CA ASP A 553 -12.82 -18.36 -8.28
C ASP A 553 -14.20 -18.02 -8.91
N PRO A 554 -15.22 -17.65 -8.10
CA PRO A 554 -16.56 -17.31 -8.59
C PRO A 554 -16.61 -16.02 -9.43
N TRP A 555 -15.55 -15.22 -9.43
CA TRP A 555 -15.45 -13.96 -10.17
C TRP A 555 -14.55 -14.04 -11.41
N ASP A 556 -13.93 -15.19 -11.69
CA ASP A 556 -13.13 -15.37 -12.90
C ASP A 556 -13.98 -15.24 -14.17
N VAL A 557 -13.81 -14.10 -14.86
CA VAL A 557 -14.59 -13.72 -16.05
C VAL A 557 -14.26 -14.62 -17.23
N ASP A 558 -13.03 -15.12 -17.32
CA ASP A 558 -12.62 -15.96 -18.44
C ASP A 558 -13.31 -17.32 -18.37
N ARG A 559 -13.48 -17.87 -17.16
CA ARG A 559 -14.28 -19.09 -16.96
C ARG A 559 -15.76 -18.86 -17.28
N VAL A 560 -16.32 -17.74 -16.79
CA VAL A 560 -17.73 -17.39 -17.06
C VAL A 560 -18.00 -17.22 -18.56
N ASN A 561 -17.04 -16.70 -19.32
CA ASN A 561 -17.16 -16.56 -20.77
C ASN A 561 -16.97 -17.91 -21.50
N ALA A 562 -16.01 -18.73 -21.07
CA ALA A 562 -15.79 -20.06 -21.67
C ALA A 562 -17.02 -20.97 -21.51
N ASP A 563 -17.71 -20.90 -20.37
CA ASP A 563 -18.94 -21.68 -20.15
C ASP A 563 -20.10 -21.18 -21.03
N LYS A 564 -20.21 -19.87 -21.23
CA LYS A 564 -21.21 -19.29 -22.17
C LYS A 564 -20.93 -19.67 -23.60
N ASP A 565 -19.67 -19.60 -24.03
CA ASP A 565 -19.28 -20.00 -25.38
C ASP A 565 -19.57 -21.50 -25.61
N ALA A 566 -19.41 -22.33 -24.58
CA ALA A 566 -19.77 -23.75 -24.62
C ALA A 566 -21.30 -23.98 -24.67
N GLU A 567 -22.09 -23.21 -23.92
CA GLU A 567 -23.56 -23.24 -23.98
C GLU A 567 -24.08 -22.75 -25.34
N ASP A 568 -23.55 -21.66 -25.88
CA ASP A 568 -23.91 -21.10 -27.19
C ASP A 568 -23.52 -22.08 -28.33
N LEU A 569 -22.37 -22.75 -28.23
CA LEU A 569 -21.97 -23.83 -29.14
C LEU A 569 -22.87 -25.07 -29.03
N MET A 570 -23.51 -25.29 -27.88
CA MET A 570 -24.51 -26.34 -27.70
C MET A 570 -25.91 -25.93 -28.19
N GLU A 571 -26.26 -24.64 -28.20
CA GLU A 571 -27.51 -24.15 -28.80
C GLU A 571 -27.51 -24.23 -30.35
N ASP A 572 -26.34 -24.16 -30.99
CA ASP A 572 -26.20 -24.27 -32.45
C ASP A 572 -26.14 -25.72 -33.01
N LEU A 573 -26.29 -26.74 -32.15
CA LEU A 573 -26.37 -28.14 -32.61
C LEU A 573 -27.76 -28.43 -33.25
N PRO A 574 -27.82 -28.95 -34.49
CA PRO A 574 -29.06 -29.08 -35.28
C PRO A 574 -30.02 -30.20 -34.81
N TYR A 575 -29.94 -30.63 -33.54
CA TYR A 575 -30.67 -31.77 -33.00
C TYR A 575 -31.66 -31.42 -31.89
N ARG A 576 -32.47 -30.37 -32.10
CA ARG A 576 -33.71 -30.16 -31.35
C ARG A 576 -34.91 -29.99 -32.28
N LYS A 577 -35.18 -31.01 -33.10
CA LYS A 577 -36.44 -31.16 -33.84
C LYS A 577 -37.17 -32.42 -33.35
N ARG A 578 -38.39 -32.21 -32.84
CA ARG A 578 -39.40 -33.18 -32.33
C ARG A 578 -39.15 -33.59 -30.87
N VAL A 579 -40.12 -33.55 -29.95
CA VAL A 579 -41.58 -33.72 -30.03
C VAL A 579 -42.20 -32.89 -28.91
N LEU A 580 -43.20 -32.05 -29.20
CA LEU A 580 -44.38 -31.90 -28.35
C LEU A 580 -45.54 -31.42 -29.21
N THR A 581 -46.52 -32.30 -29.34
CA THR A 581 -47.84 -32.09 -29.94
C THR A 581 -48.74 -31.27 -29.00
N SER A 582 -49.57 -30.41 -29.62
CA SER A 582 -50.87 -29.82 -29.22
C SER A 582 -51.58 -30.44 -27.99
N ALA A 583 -52.43 -29.78 -27.20
CA ALA A 583 -53.30 -28.60 -27.36
C ALA A 583 -53.72 -28.11 -25.94
N ASP A 584 -54.03 -26.84 -25.74
CA ASP A 584 -55.41 -26.28 -25.73
C ASP A 584 -55.40 -24.82 -25.18
N PRO A 585 -56.18 -23.88 -25.75
CA PRO A 585 -56.25 -22.50 -25.30
C PRO A 585 -57.57 -22.23 -24.59
N ASP A 586 -57.57 -21.96 -23.27
CA ASP A 586 -58.59 -21.11 -22.62
C ASP A 586 -58.37 -21.06 -21.09
N ALA A 587 -57.97 -19.90 -20.58
CA ALA A 587 -58.39 -19.42 -19.25
C ALA A 587 -57.99 -17.95 -19.04
N LYS A 588 -58.98 -17.07 -19.22
CA LYS A 588 -59.01 -15.69 -18.74
C LYS A 588 -58.89 -15.64 -17.22
N SER A 589 -58.13 -14.69 -16.66
CA SER A 589 -58.40 -14.13 -15.31
C SER A 589 -57.51 -12.93 -14.96
N THR A 590 -58.10 -11.73 -14.98
CA THR A 590 -57.96 -10.59 -14.04
C THR A 590 -56.57 -10.32 -13.41
N GLY A 591 -55.90 -9.18 -13.61
CA GLY A 591 -56.37 -7.81 -13.34
C GLY A 591 -56.14 -7.40 -11.88
N ARG A 592 -55.06 -6.66 -11.56
CA ARG A 592 -55.08 -5.59 -10.53
C ARG A 592 -53.84 -4.70 -10.49
N ARG A 593 -54.11 -3.39 -10.47
CA ARG A 593 -53.25 -2.24 -10.19
C ARG A 593 -52.86 -2.12 -8.70
N LYS A 594 -51.75 -1.41 -8.44
CA LYS A 594 -51.51 -0.28 -7.49
C LYS A 594 -50.12 -0.41 -6.86
N SER A 595 -49.13 0.43 -7.19
CA SER A 595 -48.90 1.83 -6.78
C SER A 595 -48.57 2.01 -5.29
N SER A 596 -47.29 2.36 -5.05
CA SER A 596 -46.73 3.35 -4.10
C SER A 596 -47.28 3.46 -2.68
N THR A 597 -46.36 3.52 -1.70
CA THR A 597 -46.28 4.67 -0.77
C THR A 597 -44.91 4.75 -0.10
N HIS A 598 -44.42 6.00 -0.07
CA HIS A 598 -43.31 6.52 0.72
C HIS A 598 -43.37 6.18 2.22
N SER A 599 -42.20 6.10 2.85
CA SER A 599 -42.03 6.71 4.18
C SER A 599 -40.67 7.40 4.26
N HIS A 600 -40.73 8.67 4.66
CA HIS A 600 -39.62 9.55 4.97
C HIS A 600 -39.08 9.22 6.35
N THR A 601 -37.76 9.06 6.49
CA THR A 601 -37.05 9.36 7.73
C THR A 601 -35.80 10.17 7.41
N SER A 602 -35.87 11.43 7.83
CA SER A 602 -34.80 12.42 7.82
C SER A 602 -33.87 12.21 9.01
N GLY A 603 -32.55 12.34 8.81
CA GLY A 603 -31.68 12.82 9.89
C GLY A 603 -30.21 12.41 9.79
N ARG A 604 -29.36 13.40 9.50
CA ARG A 604 -27.88 13.43 9.60
C ARG A 604 -27.08 12.81 8.45
N THR A 605 -26.87 13.61 7.41
CA THR A 605 -25.72 13.46 6.51
C THR A 605 -24.50 14.15 7.11
N SER A 606 -23.55 13.36 7.58
CA SER A 606 -22.14 13.77 7.62
C SER A 606 -21.62 13.69 6.18
N LEU A 607 -21.27 14.84 5.60
CA LEU A 607 -20.58 14.91 4.32
C LEU A 607 -19.17 14.35 4.47
N GLY A 608 -19.06 13.02 4.38
CA GLY A 608 -17.83 12.35 3.98
C GLY A 608 -17.64 12.62 2.49
N ALA A 609 -16.83 13.61 2.15
CA ALA A 609 -16.34 13.78 0.79
C ALA A 609 -15.56 12.51 0.43
N LYS A 610 -16.05 11.77 -0.58
CA LYS A 610 -15.28 10.71 -1.22
C LYS A 610 -13.95 11.29 -1.72
N PRO A 611 -12.86 10.50 -1.74
CA PRO A 611 -11.64 10.92 -2.43
C PRO A 611 -11.99 11.18 -3.89
N ASP A 612 -11.74 12.41 -4.27
CA ASP A 612 -11.95 13.05 -5.55
C ASP A 612 -11.33 12.19 -6.68
N SER A 613 -12.17 11.67 -7.59
CA SER A 613 -11.81 10.87 -8.77
C SER A 613 -11.14 11.68 -9.90
N TRP A 614 -10.05 12.38 -9.62
CA TRP A 614 -9.40 13.33 -10.56
C TRP A 614 -8.09 12.82 -11.17
N CYS A 615 -7.67 11.59 -10.86
CA CYS A 615 -6.46 10.98 -11.44
C CYS A 615 -6.64 10.50 -12.89
N SER A 616 -7.83 10.63 -13.49
CA SER A 616 -8.08 10.34 -14.90
C SER A 616 -7.83 11.59 -15.76
N ILE A 617 -6.56 11.97 -15.93
CA ILE A 617 -6.15 12.81 -17.05
C ILE A 617 -5.03 12.06 -17.76
N SER A 618 -5.44 11.18 -18.67
CA SER A 618 -4.70 10.77 -19.86
C SER A 618 -5.58 10.94 -21.07
#